data_AF-A0A3E0N6M3-F1
#
_entry.id   AF-A0A3E0N6M3-F1
#
_cell.length_a   1.000
_cell.length_b   1.000
_cell.length_c   1.000
_cell.angle_alpha   90.00
_cell.angle_beta   90.00
_cell.angle_gamma   90.00
#
_symmetry.space_group_name_H-M   'P 1'
#
loop_
_entity.id
_entity.type
_entity.pdbx_description
1 polymer ?
#
loop_
_entity_poly.entity_id
_entity_poly.type
_entity_poly.pdbx_seq_one_letter_code
_entity_poly.pdbx_strand_id
1 'polypeptide(L)'
;MASPEVTALLEELRANAPGFEDLCQTDKRMVGSVAGGAMEDLVHAILMQADKDAAGASVSLEVLESHCESDDPETVYLISAFLRELAGLQSQGLTHSLSLGPCLQRKLTTIAVDQAKADDLFRRVLNELPEVKPLYDRHLERFGYILPHELMSDLFDWYESELAESRNDRAELLLAILDEYYRRHDEEIEELISVSFLEYIAYRCPSNPSLLTPLPATLREQVDSILRGD
;
A
#
# COMPACT_ATOMS: atom_id res chain seq x y z
N MET A 1 -19.30 -3.34 9.39
CA MET A 1 -20.01 -2.09 9.70
C MET A 1 -18.95 -1.14 10.19
N ALA A 2 -18.87 0.08 9.67
CA ALA A 2 -17.87 1.05 10.10
C ALA A 2 -18.02 1.38 11.60
N SER A 3 -16.92 1.73 12.26
CA SER A 3 -16.90 2.17 13.64
C SER A 3 -17.71 3.46 13.82
N PRO A 4 -18.23 3.75 15.03
CA PRO A 4 -18.87 5.04 15.30
C PRO A 4 -17.96 6.24 15.02
N GLU A 5 -16.65 6.08 15.23
CA GLU A 5 -15.65 7.12 15.00
C GLU A 5 -15.48 7.40 13.51
N VAL A 6 -15.33 6.37 12.68
CA VAL A 6 -15.30 6.53 11.22
C VAL A 6 -16.61 7.07 10.69
N THR A 7 -17.74 6.63 11.23
CA THR A 7 -19.05 7.17 10.83
C THR A 7 -19.13 8.68 11.11
N ALA A 8 -18.69 9.11 12.30
CA ALA A 8 -18.65 10.52 12.68
C ALA A 8 -17.69 11.33 11.81
N LEU A 9 -16.49 10.80 11.54
CA LEU A 9 -15.50 11.42 10.66
C LEU A 9 -16.05 11.57 9.23
N LEU A 10 -16.70 10.54 8.69
CA LEU A 10 -17.34 10.60 7.38
C LEU A 10 -18.49 11.61 7.33
N GLU A 11 -19.30 11.71 8.39
CA GLU A 11 -20.36 12.71 8.50
C GLU A 11 -19.79 14.13 8.59
N GLU A 12 -18.70 14.33 9.33
CA GLU A 12 -18.01 15.62 9.44
C GLU A 12 -17.37 16.03 8.12
N LEU A 13 -16.69 15.11 7.42
CA LEU A 13 -16.15 15.36 6.09
C LEU A 13 -17.26 15.70 5.09
N ARG A 14 -18.40 14.99 5.14
CA ARG A 14 -19.59 15.28 4.31
C ARG A 14 -20.17 16.66 4.59
N ALA A 15 -20.29 17.04 5.86
CA ALA A 15 -20.85 18.34 6.26
C ALA A 15 -19.97 19.51 5.80
N ASN A 16 -18.66 19.28 5.65
CA ASN A 16 -17.68 20.31 5.38
C ASN A 16 -17.16 20.35 3.92
N ALA A 17 -17.50 19.36 3.10
CA ALA A 17 -17.12 19.29 1.68
C ALA A 17 -18.36 19.39 0.75
N PRO A 18 -18.87 20.60 0.45
CA PRO A 18 -20.00 20.76 -0.46
C PRO A 18 -19.66 20.22 -1.85
N GLY A 19 -20.47 19.26 -2.33
CA GLY A 19 -20.23 18.49 -3.57
C GLY A 19 -19.86 17.02 -3.36
N PHE A 20 -19.64 16.60 -2.10
CA PHE A 20 -19.38 15.20 -1.76
C PHE A 20 -20.53 14.26 -2.17
N GLU A 21 -21.78 14.69 -1.98
CA GLU A 21 -22.96 13.90 -2.38
C GLU A 21 -23.05 13.67 -3.89
N ASP A 22 -22.64 14.66 -4.71
CA ASP A 22 -22.65 14.54 -6.17
C ASP A 22 -21.56 13.57 -6.64
N LEU A 23 -20.38 13.61 -6.02
CA LEU A 23 -19.30 12.66 -6.28
C LEU A 23 -19.71 11.23 -5.90
N CYS A 24 -20.43 11.07 -4.77
CA CYS A 24 -21.00 9.80 -4.31
C CYS A 24 -22.17 9.26 -5.16
N GLN A 25 -22.73 10.04 -6.08
CA GLN A 25 -23.80 9.58 -6.98
C GLN A 25 -23.29 9.13 -8.35
N THR A 26 -22.10 9.58 -8.77
CA THR A 26 -21.55 9.30 -10.11
C THR A 26 -21.03 7.88 -10.31
N ASP A 27 -20.67 7.14 -9.25
CA ASP A 27 -20.18 5.76 -9.38
C ASP A 27 -21.08 4.73 -8.66
N LYS A 28 -21.95 4.06 -9.43
CA LYS A 28 -22.90 3.05 -8.90
C LYS A 28 -22.24 1.80 -8.31
N ARG A 29 -20.90 1.70 -8.28
CA ARG A 29 -20.16 0.61 -7.61
C ARG A 29 -20.00 0.82 -6.09
N MET A 30 -20.35 1.99 -5.57
CA MET A 30 -20.02 2.47 -4.22
C MET A 30 -20.62 1.74 -2.99
N VAL A 31 -21.56 0.81 -3.12
CA VAL A 31 -22.35 0.34 -1.95
C VAL A 31 -22.13 -1.16 -1.59
N GLY A 32 -21.20 -1.85 -2.27
CA GLY A 32 -21.03 -3.30 -2.12
C GLY A 32 -19.96 -3.79 -1.13
N SER A 33 -18.92 -3.00 -0.87
CA SER A 33 -17.79 -3.37 0.00
C SER A 33 -17.31 -2.10 0.73
N VAL A 34 -17.65 -1.98 2.01
CA VAL A 34 -17.68 -0.70 2.73
C VAL A 34 -16.29 -0.22 3.21
N ALA A 35 -15.22 -1.00 3.06
CA ALA A 35 -13.93 -0.65 3.66
C ALA A 35 -12.88 -0.11 2.67
N GLY A 36 -12.82 -0.62 1.43
CA GLY A 36 -11.77 -0.24 0.46
C GLY A 36 -12.22 0.86 -0.51
N GLY A 37 -13.20 0.55 -1.38
CA GLY A 37 -13.55 1.44 -2.49
C GLY A 37 -14.12 2.80 -2.05
N ALA A 38 -15.01 2.82 -1.05
CA ALA A 38 -15.57 4.08 -0.54
C ALA A 38 -14.52 5.02 0.07
N MET A 39 -13.39 4.46 0.51
CA MET A 39 -12.30 5.18 1.13
C MET A 39 -11.37 5.79 0.09
N GLU A 40 -11.01 5.02 -0.94
CA GLU A 40 -10.30 5.50 -2.13
C GLU A 40 -11.10 6.64 -2.81
N ASP A 41 -12.42 6.46 -2.96
CA ASP A 41 -13.30 7.48 -3.54
C ASP A 41 -13.34 8.77 -2.70
N LEU A 42 -13.34 8.66 -1.36
CA LEU A 42 -13.28 9.80 -0.45
C LEU A 42 -11.94 10.54 -0.56
N VAL A 43 -10.83 9.81 -0.57
CA VAL A 43 -9.49 10.38 -0.75
C VAL A 43 -9.43 11.11 -2.09
N HIS A 44 -9.89 10.47 -3.16
CA HIS A 44 -9.96 11.08 -4.48
C HIS A 44 -10.85 12.32 -4.49
N ALA A 45 -12.00 12.30 -3.83
CA ALA A 45 -12.89 13.45 -3.70
C ALA A 45 -12.22 14.63 -2.98
N ILE A 46 -11.52 14.38 -1.86
CA ILE A 46 -10.78 15.41 -1.12
C ILE A 46 -9.69 16.03 -2.00
N LEU A 47 -8.94 15.20 -2.72
CA LEU A 47 -7.87 15.65 -3.62
C LEU A 47 -8.43 16.45 -4.81
N MET A 48 -9.52 16.00 -5.41
CA MET A 48 -10.21 16.71 -6.49
C MET A 48 -10.84 18.02 -6.03
N GLN A 49 -11.32 18.08 -4.78
CA GLN A 49 -11.82 19.32 -4.18
C GLN A 49 -10.68 20.31 -3.94
N ALA A 50 -9.51 19.82 -3.51
CA ALA A 50 -8.33 20.66 -3.32
C ALA A 50 -7.83 21.35 -4.58
N ASP A 51 -7.98 20.70 -5.73
CA ASP A 51 -7.64 21.29 -7.02
C ASP A 51 -8.63 22.41 -7.44
N LYS A 52 -9.92 22.25 -7.07
CA LYS A 52 -11.00 23.17 -7.49
C LYS A 52 -11.22 24.34 -6.52
N ASP A 53 -11.06 24.10 -5.22
CA ASP A 53 -11.37 25.04 -4.15
C ASP A 53 -10.46 24.82 -2.94
N ALA A 54 -9.43 25.64 -2.84
CA ALA A 54 -8.47 25.61 -1.73
C ALA A 54 -9.14 25.82 -0.35
N ALA A 55 -10.25 26.57 -0.27
CA ALA A 55 -10.93 26.81 0.99
C ALA A 55 -11.66 25.55 1.48
N GLY A 56 -12.39 24.87 0.59
CA GLY A 56 -13.05 23.60 0.90
C GLY A 56 -12.08 22.50 1.33
N ALA A 57 -10.94 22.39 0.64
CA ALA A 57 -9.91 21.42 1.03
C ALA A 57 -9.23 21.72 2.37
N SER A 58 -9.09 23.00 2.74
CA SER A 58 -8.55 23.38 4.05
C SER A 58 -9.40 22.77 5.18
N VAL A 59 -10.73 22.80 5.06
CA VAL A 59 -11.62 22.27 6.10
C VAL A 59 -11.54 20.74 6.18
N SER A 60 -11.52 20.03 5.06
CA SER A 60 -11.35 18.57 5.07
C SER A 60 -10.00 18.15 5.65
N LEU A 61 -8.93 18.91 5.41
CA LEU A 61 -7.62 18.64 5.99
C LEU A 61 -7.56 18.95 7.49
N GLU A 62 -8.25 19.97 7.98
CA GLU A 62 -8.37 20.26 9.41
C GLU A 62 -9.07 19.13 10.16
N VAL A 63 -10.12 18.54 9.57
CA VAL A 63 -10.84 17.39 10.13
C VAL A 63 -9.96 16.13 10.16
N LEU A 64 -9.18 15.87 9.11
CA LEU A 64 -8.22 14.76 9.11
C LEU A 64 -7.09 14.99 10.13
N GLU A 65 -6.64 16.23 10.28
CA GLU A 65 -5.60 16.61 11.24
C GLU A 65 -6.09 16.41 12.69
N SER A 66 -7.35 16.73 13.01
CA SER A 66 -7.87 16.52 14.37
C SER A 66 -7.99 15.04 14.77
N HIS A 67 -8.03 14.13 13.79
CA HIS A 67 -8.12 12.70 13.99
C HIS A 67 -6.80 11.95 13.73
N CYS A 68 -5.72 12.66 13.40
CA CYS A 68 -4.45 12.04 13.02
C CYS A 68 -3.80 11.21 14.15
N GLU A 69 -4.08 11.52 15.41
CA GLU A 69 -3.57 10.79 16.59
C GLU A 69 -4.62 9.80 17.13
N SER A 70 -5.66 9.48 16.36
CA SER A 70 -6.64 8.45 16.75
C SER A 70 -5.96 7.09 16.89
N ASP A 71 -6.37 6.34 17.92
CA ASP A 71 -6.01 4.95 18.14
C ASP A 71 -7.04 3.98 17.49
N ASP A 72 -8.12 4.50 16.89
CA ASP A 72 -9.12 3.69 16.20
C ASP A 72 -8.53 3.12 14.90
N PRO A 73 -8.48 1.77 14.74
CA PRO A 73 -7.79 1.15 13.60
C PRO A 73 -8.35 1.56 12.24
N GLU A 74 -9.67 1.78 12.13
CA GLU A 74 -10.28 2.19 10.86
C GLU A 74 -9.93 3.64 10.51
N THR A 75 -9.87 4.53 11.50
CA THR A 75 -9.42 5.92 11.35
C THR A 75 -7.93 5.99 10.99
N VAL A 76 -7.09 5.21 11.66
CA VAL A 76 -5.65 5.09 11.33
C VAL A 76 -5.47 4.60 9.89
N TYR A 77 -6.25 3.59 9.48
CA TYR A 77 -6.22 3.08 8.11
C TYR A 77 -6.63 4.15 7.10
N LEU A 78 -7.73 4.87 7.33
CA LEU A 78 -8.20 5.95 6.46
C LEU A 78 -7.15 7.04 6.25
N ILE A 79 -6.54 7.51 7.35
CA ILE A 79 -5.51 8.55 7.28
C ILE A 79 -4.28 8.03 6.57
N SER A 80 -3.88 6.78 6.83
CA SER A 80 -2.74 6.16 6.14
C SER A 80 -2.99 6.01 4.64
N ALA A 81 -4.19 5.59 4.23
CA ALA A 81 -4.59 5.48 2.84
C ALA A 81 -4.57 6.85 2.13
N PHE A 82 -5.15 7.88 2.76
CA PHE A 82 -5.09 9.26 2.28
C PHE A 82 -3.65 9.74 2.05
N LEU A 83 -2.78 9.53 3.05
CA LEU A 83 -1.40 9.98 2.98
C LEU A 83 -0.54 9.19 1.98
N ARG A 84 -0.83 7.90 1.78
CA ARG A 84 -0.18 7.08 0.73
C ARG A 84 -0.54 7.59 -0.67
N GLU A 85 -1.81 7.87 -0.92
CA GLU A 85 -2.25 8.48 -2.19
C GLU A 85 -1.55 9.82 -2.40
N LEU A 86 -1.53 10.66 -1.37
CA LEU A 86 -0.90 11.97 -1.43
C LEU A 86 0.62 11.87 -1.69
N ALA A 87 1.32 10.92 -1.07
CA ALA A 87 2.73 10.65 -1.32
C ALA A 87 2.97 10.17 -2.76
N GLY A 88 2.10 9.29 -3.27
CA GLY A 88 2.09 8.83 -4.66
C GLY A 88 2.00 10.02 -5.62
N LEU A 89 1.04 10.92 -5.40
CA LEU A 89 0.87 12.12 -6.21
C LEU A 89 2.05 13.10 -6.08
N GLN A 90 2.65 13.25 -4.89
CA GLN A 90 3.83 14.10 -4.69
C GLN A 90 5.04 13.58 -5.48
N SER A 91 5.25 12.27 -5.51
CA SER A 91 6.34 11.66 -6.29
C SER A 91 6.18 11.88 -7.79
N GLN A 92 4.93 12.07 -8.26
CA GLN A 92 4.60 12.41 -9.65
C GLN A 92 4.60 13.93 -9.93
N GLY A 93 4.83 14.77 -8.91
CA GLY A 93 4.80 16.23 -9.04
C GLY A 93 3.40 16.82 -9.19
N LEU A 94 2.35 16.14 -8.69
CA LEU A 94 0.95 16.52 -8.91
C LEU A 94 0.30 17.30 -7.75
N THR A 95 0.99 17.54 -6.63
CA THR A 95 0.37 18.09 -5.40
C THR A 95 1.17 19.23 -4.75
N HIS A 96 1.51 20.26 -5.52
CA HIS A 96 2.35 21.37 -5.06
C HIS A 96 1.69 22.38 -4.09
N SER A 97 0.39 22.27 -3.77
CA SER A 97 -0.37 23.32 -3.08
C SER A 97 -1.06 22.92 -1.76
N LEU A 98 -0.97 21.66 -1.33
CA LEU A 98 -1.65 21.22 -0.11
C LEU A 98 -0.83 21.56 1.14
N SER A 99 -1.37 22.44 1.99
CA SER A 99 -0.81 22.72 3.31
C SER A 99 -1.40 21.75 4.33
N LEU A 100 -0.63 20.73 4.70
CA LEU A 100 -1.02 19.81 5.77
C LEU A 100 -0.75 20.42 7.15
N GLY A 101 -1.55 20.02 8.14
CA GLY A 101 -1.22 20.28 9.54
C GLY A 101 0.02 19.50 9.99
N PRO A 102 0.62 19.87 11.14
CA PRO A 102 1.88 19.28 11.59
C PRO A 102 1.86 17.76 11.77
N CYS A 103 0.73 17.18 12.15
CA CYS A 103 0.60 15.76 12.40
C CYS A 103 0.51 14.96 11.11
N LEU A 104 -0.39 15.35 10.19
CA LEU A 104 -0.47 14.75 8.86
C LEU A 104 0.85 14.91 8.11
N GLN A 105 1.54 16.05 8.25
CA GLN A 105 2.86 16.26 7.64
C GLN A 105 3.92 15.29 8.19
N ARG A 106 3.93 15.01 9.50
CA ARG A 106 4.85 14.02 10.09
C ARG A 106 4.57 12.63 9.53
N LYS A 107 3.31 12.19 9.53
CA LYS A 107 2.92 10.87 9.00
C LYS A 107 3.20 10.75 7.49
N LEU A 108 2.93 11.80 6.71
CA LEU A 108 3.27 11.83 5.29
C LEU A 108 4.77 11.64 5.07
N THR A 109 5.59 12.29 5.89
CA THR A 109 7.05 12.18 5.79
C THR A 109 7.51 10.75 6.07
N THR A 110 6.95 10.09 7.08
CA THR A 110 7.21 8.67 7.35
C THR A 110 6.83 7.80 6.15
N ILE A 111 5.59 7.91 5.68
CA ILE A 111 5.09 7.14 4.53
C ILE A 111 5.94 7.37 3.28
N ALA A 112 6.38 8.61 3.02
CA ALA A 112 7.23 8.93 1.88
C ALA A 112 8.64 8.30 2.00
N VAL A 113 9.18 8.22 3.21
CA VAL A 113 10.45 7.52 3.48
C VAL A 113 10.29 6.02 3.22
N ASP A 114 9.20 5.42 3.70
CA ASP A 114 8.94 3.99 3.54
C ASP A 114 8.72 3.63 2.08
N GLN A 115 7.97 4.47 1.36
CA GLN A 115 7.79 4.35 -0.09
C GLN A 115 9.12 4.45 -0.82
N ALA A 116 10.00 5.38 -0.45
CA ALA A 116 11.30 5.54 -1.11
C ALA A 116 12.22 4.30 -0.90
N LYS A 117 12.14 3.66 0.27
CA LYS A 117 12.85 2.39 0.53
C LYS A 117 12.29 1.26 -0.31
N ALA A 118 10.96 1.13 -0.40
CA ALA A 118 10.30 0.14 -1.24
C ALA A 118 10.64 0.35 -2.73
N ASP A 119 10.64 1.59 -3.19
CA ASP A 119 11.04 1.96 -4.56
C ASP A 119 12.49 1.54 -4.86
N ASP A 120 13.41 1.62 -3.89
CA ASP A 120 14.77 1.12 -4.05
C ASP A 120 14.82 -0.40 -4.25
N LEU A 121 14.07 -1.15 -3.44
CA LEU A 121 13.90 -2.60 -3.62
C LEU A 121 13.34 -2.93 -5.00
N PHE A 122 12.24 -2.31 -5.41
CA PHE A 122 11.61 -2.62 -6.70
C PHE A 122 12.46 -2.18 -7.88
N ARG A 123 13.22 -1.08 -7.77
CA ARG A 123 14.21 -0.69 -8.78
C ARG A 123 15.30 -1.75 -8.92
N ARG A 124 15.77 -2.33 -7.80
CA ARG A 124 16.73 -3.43 -7.83
C ARG A 124 16.14 -4.65 -8.52
N VAL A 125 14.89 -5.03 -8.19
CA VAL A 125 14.19 -6.15 -8.85
C VAL A 125 14.07 -5.91 -10.35
N LEU A 126 13.61 -4.74 -10.79
CA LEU A 126 13.43 -4.44 -12.23
C LEU A 126 14.75 -4.43 -13.01
N ASN A 127 15.85 -4.03 -12.38
CA ASN A 127 17.17 -4.01 -13.01
C ASN A 127 17.75 -5.42 -13.21
N GLU A 128 17.55 -6.32 -12.25
CA GLU A 128 18.09 -7.68 -12.28
C GLU A 128 17.13 -8.70 -12.92
N LEU A 129 15.82 -8.41 -12.91
CA LEU A 129 14.74 -9.24 -13.45
C LEU A 129 13.84 -8.41 -14.38
N PRO A 130 14.32 -8.04 -15.58
CA PRO A 130 13.55 -7.19 -16.51
C PRO A 130 12.21 -7.81 -16.95
N GLU A 131 12.05 -9.13 -16.86
CA GLU A 131 10.80 -9.86 -17.13
C GLU A 131 9.67 -9.53 -16.14
N VAL A 132 9.99 -8.93 -14.99
CA VAL A 132 9.00 -8.41 -14.03
C VAL A 132 8.38 -7.10 -14.52
N LYS A 133 9.01 -6.38 -15.46
CA LYS A 133 8.51 -5.07 -15.92
C LYS A 133 7.03 -5.09 -16.36
N PRO A 134 6.52 -6.07 -17.12
CA PRO A 134 5.10 -6.11 -17.49
C PRO A 134 4.15 -6.21 -16.28
N LEU A 135 4.60 -6.82 -15.18
CA LEU A 135 3.84 -6.87 -13.93
C LEU A 135 3.79 -5.49 -13.28
N TYR A 136 4.94 -4.81 -13.19
CA TYR A 136 5.04 -3.44 -12.69
C TYR A 136 4.19 -2.45 -13.51
N ASP A 137 4.22 -2.56 -14.84
CA ASP A 137 3.42 -1.71 -15.72
C ASP A 137 1.91 -1.94 -15.50
N ARG A 138 1.46 -3.21 -15.40
CA ARG A 138 0.05 -3.53 -15.09
C ARG A 138 -0.38 -3.01 -13.72
N HIS A 139 0.51 -3.07 -12.74
CA HIS A 139 0.27 -2.54 -11.41
C HIS A 139 0.03 -1.02 -11.46
N LEU A 140 0.91 -0.29 -12.16
CA LEU A 140 0.74 1.15 -12.39
C LEU A 140 -0.52 1.47 -13.19
N GLU A 141 -0.87 0.69 -14.21
CA GLU A 141 -2.11 0.87 -14.96
C GLU A 141 -3.36 0.70 -14.08
N ARG A 142 -3.29 -0.21 -13.10
CA ARG A 142 -4.41 -0.52 -12.20
C ARG A 142 -4.58 0.52 -11.10
N PHE A 143 -3.48 0.96 -10.49
CA PHE A 143 -3.51 1.79 -9.27
C PHE A 143 -3.07 3.24 -9.50
N GLY A 144 -2.44 3.56 -10.64
CA GLY A 144 -1.91 4.89 -10.95
C GLY A 144 -0.58 5.22 -10.26
N TYR A 145 -0.17 4.43 -9.26
CA TYR A 145 1.09 4.52 -8.53
C TYR A 145 1.46 3.14 -7.97
N ILE A 146 2.62 3.03 -7.30
CA ILE A 146 3.08 1.77 -6.71
C ILE A 146 2.55 1.64 -5.29
N LEU A 147 1.77 0.58 -5.05
CA LEU A 147 1.40 0.11 -3.72
C LEU A 147 2.34 -1.04 -3.35
N PRO A 148 3.32 -0.82 -2.44
CA PRO A 148 4.39 -1.81 -2.19
C PRO A 148 3.89 -3.21 -1.82
N HIS A 149 2.93 -3.31 -0.91
CA HIS A 149 2.38 -4.60 -0.48
C HIS A 149 1.64 -5.34 -1.59
N GLU A 150 0.84 -4.62 -2.38
CA GLU A 150 0.11 -5.19 -3.51
C GLU A 150 1.09 -5.62 -4.62
N LEU A 151 2.13 -4.82 -4.91
CA LEU A 151 3.16 -5.18 -5.88
C LEU A 151 3.99 -6.38 -5.40
N MET A 152 4.24 -6.49 -4.10
CA MET A 152 4.91 -7.65 -3.50
C MET A 152 4.05 -8.92 -3.61
N SER A 153 2.72 -8.80 -3.48
CA SER A 153 1.79 -9.91 -3.73
C SER A 153 1.80 -10.32 -5.21
N ASP A 154 1.80 -9.36 -6.14
CA ASP A 154 1.96 -9.65 -7.57
C ASP A 154 3.30 -10.38 -7.84
N LEU A 155 4.40 -9.97 -7.18
CA LEU A 155 5.70 -10.64 -7.28
C LEU A 155 5.68 -12.07 -6.75
N PHE A 156 4.89 -12.36 -5.71
CA PHE A 156 4.71 -13.72 -5.21
C PHE A 156 4.03 -14.61 -6.27
N ASP A 157 2.96 -14.13 -6.90
CA ASP A 157 2.28 -14.87 -7.97
C ASP A 157 3.22 -15.11 -9.16
N TRP A 158 4.05 -14.13 -9.50
CA TRP A 158 5.11 -14.29 -10.50
C TRP A 158 6.13 -15.36 -10.09
N TYR A 159 6.64 -15.31 -8.85
CA TYR A 159 7.57 -16.31 -8.30
C TYR A 159 7.00 -17.73 -8.38
N GLU A 160 5.74 -17.94 -7.98
CA GLU A 160 5.08 -19.23 -8.08
C GLU A 160 4.99 -19.71 -9.54
N SER A 161 4.69 -18.80 -10.48
CA SER A 161 4.64 -19.13 -11.90
C SER A 161 6.00 -19.53 -12.49
N GLU A 162 7.09 -18.86 -12.09
CA GLU A 162 8.44 -19.21 -12.55
C GLU A 162 8.83 -20.61 -12.07
N LEU A 163 8.49 -20.97 -10.83
CA LEU A 163 8.71 -22.33 -10.31
C LEU A 163 7.87 -23.37 -11.04
N ALA A 164 6.58 -23.08 -11.30
CA ALA A 164 5.70 -23.99 -12.04
C ALA A 164 6.21 -24.27 -13.47
N GLU A 165 6.88 -23.28 -14.08
CA GLU A 165 7.48 -23.39 -15.40
C GLU A 165 8.95 -23.84 -15.39
N SER A 166 9.45 -24.29 -14.22
CA SER A 166 10.83 -24.77 -14.01
C SER A 166 11.92 -23.73 -14.33
N ARG A 167 11.60 -22.44 -14.22
CA ARG A 167 12.53 -21.31 -14.36
C ARG A 167 13.13 -20.93 -13.01
N ASN A 168 13.79 -21.91 -12.39
CA ASN A 168 14.28 -21.79 -11.02
C ASN A 168 15.35 -20.71 -10.84
N ASP A 169 16.14 -20.43 -11.87
CA ASP A 169 17.19 -19.40 -11.85
C ASP A 169 16.64 -17.99 -11.57
N ARG A 170 15.49 -17.66 -12.17
CA ARG A 170 14.81 -16.37 -11.96
C ARG A 170 14.14 -16.28 -10.60
N ALA A 171 13.51 -17.38 -10.17
CA ALA A 171 12.91 -17.49 -8.84
C ALA A 171 13.97 -17.35 -7.73
N GLU A 172 15.11 -18.04 -7.88
CA GLU A 172 16.26 -17.94 -6.98
C GLU A 172 16.86 -16.53 -6.96
N LEU A 173 16.96 -15.87 -8.12
CA LEU A 173 17.46 -14.49 -8.20
C LEU A 173 16.54 -13.50 -7.46
N LEU A 174 15.21 -13.64 -7.60
CA LEU A 174 14.27 -12.82 -6.82
C LEU A 174 14.46 -13.04 -5.31
N LEU A 175 14.51 -14.30 -4.88
CA LEU A 175 14.71 -14.63 -3.47
C LEU A 175 16.05 -14.13 -2.92
N ALA A 176 17.11 -14.15 -3.72
CA ALA A 176 18.40 -13.60 -3.33
C ALA A 176 18.34 -12.08 -3.12
N ILE A 177 17.60 -11.35 -3.96
CA ILE A 177 17.37 -9.91 -3.78
C ILE A 177 16.56 -9.66 -2.51
N LEU A 178 15.46 -10.39 -2.29
CA LEU A 178 14.64 -10.24 -1.09
C LEU A 178 15.43 -10.56 0.19
N ASP A 179 16.22 -11.63 0.19
CA ASP A 179 17.08 -12.01 1.31
C ASP A 179 18.15 -10.94 1.62
N GLU A 180 18.73 -10.33 0.59
CA GLU A 180 19.67 -9.22 0.75
C GLU A 180 19.02 -8.04 1.47
N TYR A 181 17.82 -7.62 1.03
CA TYR A 181 17.09 -6.50 1.63
C TYR A 181 16.59 -6.82 3.03
N TYR A 182 16.11 -8.03 3.26
CA TYR A 182 15.69 -8.51 4.58
C TYR A 182 16.83 -8.43 5.60
N ARG A 183 18.03 -8.89 5.24
CA ARG A 183 19.21 -8.85 6.12
C ARG A 183 19.75 -7.45 6.45
N ARG A 184 19.20 -6.38 5.87
CA ARG A 184 19.58 -5.00 6.21
C ARG A 184 18.95 -4.52 7.52
N HIS A 185 17.99 -5.26 8.07
CA HIS A 185 17.28 -4.90 9.31
C HIS A 185 16.62 -3.53 9.24
N ASP A 186 16.04 -3.22 8.08
CA ASP A 186 15.13 -2.09 7.92
C ASP A 186 13.72 -2.61 8.20
N GLU A 187 13.15 -2.22 9.34
CA GLU A 187 11.88 -2.75 9.88
C GLU A 187 10.76 -2.74 8.85
N GLU A 188 10.64 -1.66 8.07
CA GLU A 188 9.58 -1.48 7.06
C GLU A 188 9.75 -2.42 5.87
N ILE A 189 10.99 -2.68 5.46
CA ILE A 189 11.29 -3.61 4.38
C ILE A 189 11.17 -5.07 4.86
N GLU A 190 11.60 -5.36 6.09
CA GLU A 190 11.39 -6.67 6.71
C GLU A 190 9.90 -6.98 6.86
N GLU A 191 9.09 -6.01 7.28
CA GLU A 191 7.62 -6.14 7.35
C GLU A 191 7.03 -6.35 5.96
N LEU A 192 7.37 -5.51 4.97
CA LEU A 192 6.89 -5.65 3.60
C LEU A 192 7.17 -7.04 3.02
N ILE A 193 8.40 -7.55 3.19
CA ILE A 193 8.78 -8.88 2.71
C ILE A 193 8.06 -9.97 3.52
N SER A 194 7.99 -9.84 4.84
CA SER A 194 7.35 -10.84 5.70
C SER A 194 5.87 -10.98 5.40
N VAL A 195 5.13 -9.88 5.52
CA VAL A 195 3.66 -9.86 5.45
C VAL A 195 3.17 -10.05 4.01
N SER A 196 3.87 -9.50 3.02
CA SER A 196 3.36 -9.51 1.64
C SER A 196 4.00 -10.55 0.72
N PHE A 197 5.01 -11.30 1.19
CA PHE A 197 5.62 -12.37 0.41
C PHE A 197 5.74 -13.67 1.21
N LEU A 198 6.36 -13.64 2.38
CA LEU A 198 6.64 -14.87 3.16
C LEU A 198 5.38 -15.48 3.78
N GLU A 199 4.42 -14.67 4.21
CA GLU A 199 3.11 -15.17 4.66
C GLU A 199 2.36 -15.91 3.55
N TYR A 200 2.43 -15.43 2.31
CA TYR A 200 1.85 -16.12 1.16
C TYR A 200 2.53 -17.47 0.91
N ILE A 201 3.85 -17.54 1.04
CA ILE A 201 4.57 -18.83 1.01
C ILE A 201 4.06 -19.74 2.12
N ALA A 202 4.01 -19.28 3.37
CA ALA A 202 3.56 -20.07 4.51
C ALA A 202 2.12 -20.59 4.30
N TYR A 203 1.24 -19.75 3.75
CA TYR A 203 -0.14 -20.09 3.46
C TYR A 203 -0.27 -21.13 2.34
N ARG A 204 0.54 -21.02 1.27
CA ARG A 204 0.46 -21.89 0.08
C ARG A 204 1.30 -23.16 0.19
N CYS A 205 2.34 -23.18 1.03
CA CYS A 205 3.27 -24.31 1.11
C CYS A 205 2.64 -25.66 1.47
N PRO A 206 1.54 -25.77 2.26
CA PRO A 206 0.91 -27.07 2.51
C PRO A 206 0.35 -27.72 1.23
N SER A 207 -0.11 -26.89 0.28
CA SER A 207 -0.56 -27.33 -1.04
C SER A 207 0.55 -27.38 -2.09
N ASN A 208 1.63 -26.62 -1.89
CA ASN A 208 2.74 -26.52 -2.84
C ASN A 208 4.10 -26.49 -2.11
N PRO A 209 4.63 -27.64 -1.65
CA PRO A 209 5.87 -27.68 -0.87
C PRO A 209 7.12 -27.24 -1.62
N SER A 210 7.09 -27.20 -2.97
CA SER A 210 8.24 -26.76 -3.76
C SER A 210 8.59 -25.29 -3.53
N LEU A 211 7.62 -24.47 -3.09
CA LEU A 211 7.82 -23.06 -2.73
C LEU A 211 8.90 -22.87 -1.65
N LEU A 212 9.18 -23.91 -0.85
CA LEU A 212 10.17 -23.84 0.22
C LEU A 212 11.59 -24.19 -0.22
N THR A 213 11.74 -24.87 -1.34
CA THR A 213 13.03 -25.46 -1.76
C THR A 213 14.09 -24.41 -2.09
N PRO A 214 13.79 -23.32 -2.82
CA PRO A 214 14.81 -22.33 -3.20
C PRO A 214 15.02 -21.23 -2.15
N LEU A 215 14.32 -21.27 -1.01
CA LEU A 215 14.41 -20.23 0.01
C LEU A 215 15.82 -20.16 0.62
N PRO A 216 16.45 -18.97 0.62
CA PRO A 216 17.63 -18.69 1.45
C PRO A 216 17.33 -18.96 2.92
N ALA A 217 18.37 -19.32 3.68
CA ALA A 217 18.22 -19.74 5.08
C ALA A 217 17.48 -18.71 5.95
N THR A 218 17.79 -17.42 5.80
CA THR A 218 17.15 -16.35 6.59
C THR A 218 15.65 -16.25 6.28
N LEU A 219 15.26 -16.25 5.01
CA LEU A 219 13.84 -16.25 4.64
C LEU A 219 13.13 -17.56 5.05
N ARG A 220 13.83 -18.69 4.99
CA ARG A 220 13.30 -20.00 5.43
C ARG A 220 12.98 -19.99 6.92
N GLU A 221 13.90 -19.49 7.74
CA GLU A 221 13.71 -19.34 9.20
C GLU A 221 12.48 -18.48 9.50
N GLN A 222 12.29 -17.38 8.76
CA GLN A 222 11.14 -16.49 8.94
C GLN A 222 9.82 -17.18 8.56
N VAL A 223 9.75 -17.89 7.42
CA VAL A 223 8.56 -18.68 7.06
C VAL A 223 8.27 -19.74 8.12
N ASP A 224 9.28 -20.39 8.67
CA ASP A 224 9.09 -21.37 9.75
C ASP A 224 8.59 -20.71 11.05
N SER A 225 8.97 -19.46 11.33
CA SER A 225 8.42 -18.65 12.42
C SER A 225 6.92 -18.40 12.23
N ILE A 226 6.52 -17.93 11.05
CA ILE A 226 5.12 -17.69 10.68
C ILE A 226 4.28 -18.96 10.83
N LEU A 227 4.79 -20.11 10.37
CA LEU A 227 4.11 -21.40 10.47
C LEU A 227 3.92 -21.88 11.93
N ARG A 228 4.78 -21.44 12.86
CA ARG A 228 4.62 -21.72 14.30
C ARG A 228 3.68 -20.74 14.99
N GLY A 229 3.42 -19.58 14.38
CA GLY A 229 2.66 -18.49 14.99
C GLY A 229 3.44 -17.74 16.07
N ASP A 230 4.77 -17.69 15.91
CA ASP A 230 5.69 -16.92 16.76
C ASP A 230 5.63 -15.40 16.45
#